data_AF-A0A4P6XGM5-F1
#
_entry.id   AF-A0A4P6XGM5-F1
#
_cell.length_a   1.000
_cell.length_b   1.000
_cell.length_c   1.000
_cell.angle_alpha   90.00
_cell.angle_beta   90.00
_cell.angle_gamma   90.00
#
_symmetry.space_group_name_H-M   'P 1'
#
loop_
_entity.id
_entity.type
_entity.pdbx_description
1 polymer ?
#
loop_
_entity_poly.entity_id
_entity_poly.type
_entity_poly.pdbx_seq_one_letter_code
_entity_poly.pdbx_strand_id
1 'polypeptide(L)'
;MYHQGKAFAVSADRQRGFLTLFREEWRRRGLTNPEVANRLGRSLSLVVKIKAGRTPLTGHLIDQLAEILEIDVIRAFFAVDILNEPMIYFDPVFLQSLNKTMTLYEGMLTDYRAQQDPTYVARGGAGASLDTHAQ
;
A
#
# COMPACT_ATOMS: atom_id res chain seq x y z
N MET A 1 -9.53 11.56 17.27
CA MET A 1 -8.29 11.98 17.94
C MET A 1 -7.30 10.84 17.87
N TYR A 2 -6.33 10.88 16.94
CA TYR A 2 -5.28 9.86 16.88
C TYR A 2 -4.13 10.29 17.78
N HIS A 3 -3.86 9.47 18.80
CA HIS A 3 -2.85 9.72 19.81
C HIS A 3 -1.46 9.85 19.18
N GLN A 4 -0.74 10.90 19.61
CA GLN A 4 0.72 10.94 19.66
C GLN A 4 1.23 9.67 20.38
N GLY A 5 1.61 8.66 19.61
CA GLY A 5 2.26 7.45 20.11
C GLY A 5 3.78 7.57 19.91
N LYS A 6 4.56 7.32 20.96
CA LYS A 6 6.01 7.11 20.88
C LYS A 6 6.33 6.22 19.66
N ALA A 7 7.37 6.55 18.90
CA ALA A 7 7.76 5.80 17.71
C ALA A 7 8.23 4.39 18.09
N PHE A 8 7.29 3.44 18.20
CA PHE A 8 7.62 2.04 18.41
C PHE A 8 8.20 1.49 17.11
N ALA A 9 9.39 0.91 17.21
CA ALA A 9 9.96 0.15 16.10
C ALA A 9 9.01 -1.02 15.80
N VAL A 10 8.80 -1.32 14.52
CA VAL A 10 7.92 -2.43 14.13
C VAL A 10 8.54 -3.78 14.52
N SER A 11 7.78 -4.88 14.54
CA SER A 11 8.33 -6.20 14.88
C SER A 11 9.54 -6.56 14.01
N ALA A 12 10.48 -7.36 14.51
CA ALA A 12 11.72 -7.68 13.79
C ALA A 12 11.44 -8.32 12.43
N ASP A 13 10.43 -9.20 12.34
CA ASP A 13 10.03 -9.87 11.11
C ASP A 13 9.49 -8.86 10.09
N ARG A 14 8.60 -7.97 10.55
CA ARG A 14 8.06 -6.87 9.74
C ARG A 14 9.16 -5.93 9.25
N GLN A 15 10.14 -5.59 10.10
CA GLN A 15 11.30 -4.79 9.70
C GLN A 15 12.10 -5.47 8.59
N ARG A 16 12.36 -6.78 8.71
CA ARG A 16 13.09 -7.53 7.68
C ARG A 16 12.31 -7.60 6.36
N GLY A 17 10.99 -7.78 6.42
CA GLY A 17 10.11 -7.77 5.26
C GLY A 17 10.16 -6.44 4.50
N PHE A 18 9.88 -5.33 5.18
CA PHE A 18 9.94 -4.00 4.57
C PHE A 18 11.34 -3.64 4.09
N LEU A 19 12.40 -3.96 4.84
CA LEU A 19 13.76 -3.69 4.42
C LEU A 19 14.13 -4.44 3.13
N THR A 20 13.68 -5.69 3.00
CA THR A 20 13.89 -6.50 1.78
C THR A 20 13.18 -5.85 0.59
N LEU A 21 11.90 -5.52 0.75
CA LEU A 21 11.10 -4.85 -0.26
C LEU A 21 11.72 -3.50 -0.68
N PHE A 22 12.05 -2.65 0.29
CA PHE A 22 12.65 -1.34 0.04
C PHE A 22 13.97 -1.44 -0.69
N ARG A 23 14.87 -2.36 -0.30
CA ARG A 23 16.16 -2.53 -0.98
C ARG A 23 15.99 -2.89 -2.44
N GLU A 24 15.07 -3.80 -2.74
CA GLU A 24 14.83 -4.23 -4.10
C GLU A 24 14.20 -3.12 -4.94
N GLU A 25 13.18 -2.42 -4.42
CA GLU A 25 12.55 -1.31 -5.17
C GLU A 25 13.53 -0.15 -5.39
N TRP A 26 14.34 0.15 -4.37
CA TRP A 26 15.42 1.14 -4.46
C TRP A 26 16.43 0.80 -5.55
N ARG A 27 16.77 -0.49 -5.70
CA ARG A 27 17.64 -0.98 -6.78
C ARG A 27 16.96 -0.88 -8.14
N ARG A 28 15.69 -1.30 -8.25
CA ARG A 28 14.91 -1.25 -9.51
C ARG A 28 14.75 0.16 -10.04
N ARG A 29 14.58 1.13 -9.16
CA ARG A 29 14.47 2.56 -9.50
C ARG A 29 15.79 3.25 -9.81
N GLY A 30 16.93 2.59 -9.55
CA GLY A 30 18.24 3.19 -9.76
C GLY A 30 18.53 4.38 -8.84
N LEU A 31 17.82 4.53 -7.72
CA LEU A 31 18.01 5.66 -6.81
C LEU A 31 19.32 5.51 -6.01
N THR A 32 20.08 6.59 -5.96
CA THR A 32 21.30 6.68 -5.17
C THR A 32 20.99 7.02 -3.70
N ASN A 33 21.92 6.69 -2.79
CA ASN A 33 21.75 7.04 -1.38
C ASN A 33 21.67 8.56 -1.14
N PRO A 34 22.45 9.42 -1.84
CA PRO A 34 22.30 10.88 -1.74
C PRO A 34 20.92 11.39 -2.17
N GLU A 35 20.33 10.88 -3.24
CA GLU A 35 19.00 11.30 -3.70
C GLU A 35 17.92 10.98 -2.66
N VAL A 36 17.95 9.78 -2.09
CA VAL A 36 16.99 9.40 -1.04
C VAL A 36 17.26 10.17 0.25
N ALA A 37 18.51 10.46 0.59
CA ALA A 37 18.84 11.30 1.74
C ALA A 37 18.26 12.73 1.60
N ASN A 38 18.38 13.31 0.40
CA ASN A 38 17.79 14.61 0.09
C ASN A 38 16.26 14.57 0.21
N ARG A 39 15.60 13.57 -0.41
CA ARG A 39 14.13 13.41 -0.34
C ARG A 39 13.61 13.15 1.07
N LEU A 40 14.33 12.38 1.88
CA LEU A 40 13.97 12.15 3.29
C LEU A 40 14.25 13.35 4.20
N GLY A 41 15.04 14.33 3.76
CA GLY A 41 15.56 15.40 4.60
C GLY A 41 16.49 14.88 5.72
N ARG A 42 17.32 13.87 5.41
CA ARG A 42 18.20 13.20 6.37
C ARG A 42 19.65 13.15 5.89
N SER A 43 20.57 12.85 6.81
CA SER A 43 21.99 12.70 6.46
C SER A 43 22.23 11.44 5.62
N LEU A 44 23.20 11.52 4.72
CA LEU A 44 23.64 10.36 3.92
C LEU A 44 24.03 9.16 4.81
N SER A 45 24.69 9.42 5.93
CA SER A 45 25.09 8.38 6.89
C SER A 45 23.88 7.64 7.47
N LEU A 46 22.79 8.35 7.79
CA LEU A 46 21.57 7.71 8.27
C LEU A 46 20.94 6.83 7.19
N VAL A 47 20.85 7.33 5.95
CA VAL A 47 20.32 6.55 4.81
C VAL A 47 21.13 5.28 4.56
N VAL A 48 22.46 5.36 4.63
CA VAL A 48 23.34 4.18 4.50
C VAL A 48 23.03 3.16 5.61
N LYS A 49 22.82 3.61 6.86
CA LYS A 49 22.46 2.70 7.97
C LYS A 49 21.06 2.10 7.82
N ILE A 50 20.07 2.88 7.38
CA ILE A 50 18.72 2.40 7.05
C ILE A 50 18.81 1.32 5.98
N LYS A 51 19.47 1.60 4.85
CA LYS A 51 19.64 0.64 3.76
C LYS A 51 20.42 -0.59 4.22
N ALA A 52 21.36 -0.47 5.16
CA ALA A 52 22.06 -1.60 5.75
C ALA A 52 21.25 -2.37 6.81
N GLY A 53 20.05 -1.92 7.18
CA GLY A 53 19.22 -2.54 8.22
C GLY A 53 19.75 -2.31 9.64
N ARG A 54 20.62 -1.32 9.82
CA ARG A 54 21.22 -0.95 11.11
C ARG A 54 20.46 0.14 11.85
N THR A 55 19.40 0.65 11.24
CA THR A 55 18.47 1.61 11.84
C THR A 55 17.09 0.97 11.89
N PRO A 56 16.47 0.84 13.07
CA PRO A 56 15.12 0.31 13.19
C PRO A 56 14.12 1.12 12.34
N LEU A 57 13.22 0.42 11.66
CA LEU A 57 12.15 1.07 10.92
C LEU A 57 10.97 1.37 11.85
N THR A 58 10.62 2.66 11.94
CA THR A 58 9.37 3.12 12.55
C THR A 58 8.28 3.17 11.50
N GLY A 59 7.01 3.16 11.91
CA GLY A 59 5.88 3.30 10.97
C GLY A 59 6.02 4.55 10.08
N HIS A 60 6.33 5.69 10.67
CA HIS A 60 6.55 6.93 9.90
C HIS A 60 7.69 6.82 8.87
N LEU A 61 8.80 6.17 9.23
CA LEU A 61 9.90 5.98 8.29
C LEU A 61 9.53 4.99 7.16
N ILE A 62 8.69 4.00 7.44
CA ILE A 62 8.13 3.09 6.43
C ILE A 62 7.28 3.89 5.45
N ASP A 63 6.39 4.76 5.94
CA ASP A 63 5.53 5.58 5.08
C ASP A 63 6.36 6.52 4.18
N GLN A 64 7.37 7.20 4.76
CA GLN A 64 8.26 8.08 4.00
C GLN A 64 9.06 7.34 2.92
N LEU A 65 9.57 6.14 3.24
CA LEU A 65 10.30 5.33 2.28
C LEU A 65 9.38 4.76 1.21
N ALA A 66 8.16 4.34 1.57
CA ALA A 66 7.17 3.86 0.63
C ALA A 66 6.79 4.97 -0.37
N GLU A 67 6.60 6.21 0.10
CA GLU A 67 6.35 7.37 -0.76
C GLU A 67 7.51 7.64 -1.72
N ILE A 68 8.75 7.72 -1.22
CA ILE A 68 9.94 8.01 -2.04
C ILE A 68 10.20 6.93 -3.09
N LEU A 69 9.93 5.67 -2.74
CA LEU A 69 10.06 4.51 -3.60
C LEU A 69 8.78 4.21 -4.39
N GLU A 70 7.75 5.06 -4.27
CA GLU A 70 6.40 4.90 -4.85
C GLU A 70 5.89 3.45 -4.75
N ILE A 71 6.01 2.89 -3.56
CA ILE A 71 5.51 1.57 -3.21
C ILE A 71 4.01 1.68 -2.91
N ASP A 72 3.23 0.81 -3.55
CA ASP A 72 1.82 0.65 -3.21
C ASP A 72 1.71 0.03 -1.81
N VAL A 73 1.20 0.81 -0.86
CA VAL A 73 1.13 0.42 0.56
C VAL A 73 0.17 -0.74 0.81
N ILE A 74 -0.89 -0.90 0.01
CA ILE A 74 -1.84 -2.01 0.14
C ILE A 74 -1.16 -3.29 -0.31
N ARG A 75 -0.52 -3.26 -1.49
CA ARG A 75 0.23 -4.40 -2.01
C ARG A 75 1.38 -4.78 -1.09
N ALA A 76 2.09 -3.80 -0.53
CA ALA A 76 3.16 -4.02 0.43
C ALA A 76 2.63 -4.65 1.73
N PHE A 77 1.47 -4.21 2.23
CA PHE A 77 0.82 -4.82 3.39
C PHE A 77 0.51 -6.31 3.14
N PHE A 78 -0.07 -6.67 2.00
CA PHE A 78 -0.31 -8.08 1.69
C PHE A 78 1.00 -8.89 1.58
N ALA A 79 2.01 -8.38 0.88
CA ALA A 79 3.27 -9.08 0.71
C ALA A 79 4.04 -9.27 2.04
N VAL A 80 4.12 -8.21 2.85
CA VAL A 80 4.96 -8.18 4.07
C VAL A 80 4.20 -8.66 5.30
N ASP A 81 2.99 -8.13 5.52
CA ASP A 81 2.27 -8.31 6.78
C ASP A 81 1.33 -9.53 6.76
N ILE A 82 0.79 -9.91 5.59
CA ILE A 82 -0.12 -11.06 5.47
C ILE A 82 0.61 -12.32 5.02
N LEU A 83 1.35 -12.25 3.92
CA LEU A 83 2.00 -13.42 3.30
C LEU A 83 3.40 -13.67 3.84
N ASN A 84 4.04 -12.66 4.44
CA ASN A 84 5.44 -12.72 4.88
C ASN A 84 6.42 -13.13 3.75
N GLU A 85 6.09 -12.74 2.52
CA GLU A 85 6.87 -12.98 1.30
C GLU A 85 7.12 -11.65 0.59
N PRO A 86 8.05 -10.80 1.07
CA PRO A 86 8.21 -9.43 0.57
C PRO A 86 8.48 -9.34 -0.94
N MET A 87 9.11 -10.36 -1.52
CA MET A 87 9.45 -10.37 -2.95
C MET A 87 8.25 -10.68 -3.85
N ILE A 88 7.16 -11.23 -3.32
CA ILE A 88 5.91 -11.45 -4.09
C ILE A 88 5.31 -10.11 -4.54
N TYR A 89 5.66 -9.01 -3.86
CA TYR A 89 5.38 -7.64 -4.31
C TYR A 89 5.88 -7.36 -5.73
N PHE A 90 6.79 -8.14 -6.31
CA PHE A 90 7.23 -7.94 -7.70
C PHE A 90 6.63 -8.93 -8.68
N ASP A 91 5.88 -9.92 -8.20
CA ASP A 91 5.27 -10.94 -9.04
C ASP A 91 4.01 -10.37 -9.74
N PRO A 92 3.96 -10.39 -11.09
CA PRO A 92 2.77 -10.00 -11.85
C PRO A 92 1.54 -10.85 -11.55
N VAL A 93 1.70 -12.15 -11.26
CA VAL A 93 0.60 -13.07 -10.94
C VAL A 93 -0.05 -12.68 -9.61
N PHE A 94 0.76 -12.31 -8.63
CA PHE A 94 0.28 -11.78 -7.36
C PHE A 94 -0.47 -10.46 -7.55
N LEU A 95 0.06 -9.52 -8.35
CA LEU A 95 -0.62 -8.26 -8.62
C LEU A 95 -2.00 -8.48 -9.25
N GLN A 96 -2.08 -9.35 -10.25
CA GLN A 96 -3.35 -9.68 -10.88
C GLN A 96 -4.33 -10.32 -9.90
N SER A 97 -3.85 -11.25 -9.06
CA SER A 97 -4.66 -11.91 -8.04
C SER A 97 -5.17 -10.94 -6.99
N LEU A 98 -4.32 -10.01 -6.53
CA LEU A 98 -4.69 -8.98 -5.58
C LEU A 98 -5.76 -8.05 -6.16
N ASN A 99 -5.56 -7.55 -7.38
CA ASN A 99 -6.53 -6.67 -8.04
C ASN A 99 -7.90 -7.35 -8.21
N LYS A 100 -7.91 -8.61 -8.68
CA LYS A 100 -9.16 -9.39 -8.81
C LYS A 100 -9.86 -9.55 -7.46
N THR A 101 -9.10 -9.81 -6.40
CA THR A 101 -9.63 -9.97 -5.03
C THR A 101 -10.24 -8.67 -4.53
N MET A 102 -9.56 -7.53 -4.75
CA MET A 102 -10.06 -6.22 -4.34
C MET A 102 -11.33 -5.84 -5.09
N THR A 103 -11.39 -6.05 -6.42
CA THR A 103 -12.61 -5.81 -7.21
C THR A 103 -13.79 -6.68 -6.76
N LEU A 104 -13.55 -7.97 -6.46
CA LEU A 104 -14.60 -8.85 -5.94
C LEU A 104 -15.13 -8.34 -4.60
N TYR A 105 -14.23 -7.98 -3.68
CA TYR A 105 -14.60 -7.49 -2.36
C TYR A 105 -15.37 -6.16 -2.42
N GLU A 106 -14.98 -5.25 -3.30
CA GLU A 106 -15.71 -4.00 -3.55
C GLU A 106 -17.14 -4.25 -4.06
N GLY A 107 -17.31 -5.22 -4.97
CA GLY A 107 -18.63 -5.65 -5.43
C GLY A 107 -19.49 -6.16 -4.28
N MET A 108 -18.95 -7.08 -3.48
CA MET A 108 -19.67 -7.64 -2.31
C MET A 108 -20.07 -6.56 -1.30
N LEU A 109 -19.18 -5.59 -1.01
CA LEU A 109 -19.49 -4.48 -0.11
C LEU A 109 -20.57 -3.55 -0.67
N THR A 110 -20.57 -3.33 -1.98
CA THR A 110 -21.57 -2.51 -2.67
C THR A 110 -22.94 -3.17 -2.58
N ASP A 111 -23.02 -4.47 -2.89
CA ASP A 111 -24.26 -5.24 -2.80
C ASP A 111 -24.79 -5.29 -1.37
N TYR A 112 -23.91 -5.53 -0.39
CA TYR A 112 -24.28 -5.53 1.02
C TYR A 112 -24.85 -4.17 1.47
N ARG A 113 -24.25 -3.05 1.04
CA ARG A 113 -24.76 -1.70 1.36
C ARG A 113 -26.11 -1.44 0.72
N ALA A 114 -26.32 -1.86 -0.53
CA ALA A 114 -27.60 -1.72 -1.22
C ALA A 114 -28.72 -2.53 -0.54
N GLN A 115 -28.39 -3.66 0.09
CA GLN A 115 -29.35 -4.45 0.88
C GLN A 115 -29.70 -3.78 2.23
N GLN A 116 -28.79 -2.98 2.81
CA GLN A 116 -29.02 -2.31 4.09
C GLN A 116 -29.70 -0.93 3.97
N ASP A 117 -29.61 -0.27 2.81
CA ASP A 117 -30.30 1.00 2.53
C ASP A 117 -30.88 1.01 1.10
N PRO A 118 -32.21 0.82 0.94
CA PRO A 118 -32.88 0.82 -0.36
C PRO A 118 -32.76 2.16 -1.12
N THR A 119 -32.38 3.25 -0.44
CA THR A 119 -32.21 4.57 -1.06
C THR A 119 -30.80 4.81 -1.61
N TYR A 120 -29.85 3.91 -1.37
CA TYR A 120 -28.45 4.01 -1.83
C TYR A 120 -28.34 4.06 -3.37
N VAL A 121 -29.19 3.30 -4.07
CA VAL A 121 -29.20 3.26 -5.55
C VAL A 121 -29.80 4.55 -6.15
N ALA A 122 -30.69 5.23 -5.42
CA ALA A 122 -31.40 6.42 -5.92
C ALA A 122 -30.51 7.67 -6.10
N ARG A 123 -29.30 7.68 -5.53
CA ARG A 123 -28.34 8.80 -5.68
C ARG A 123 -27.31 8.62 -6.79
N GLY A 124 -27.18 7.42 -7.37
CA GLY A 124 -26.07 7.08 -8.27
C GLY A 124 -26.41 6.84 -9.74
N GLY A 125 -27.68 6.92 -10.14
CA GLY A 125 -28.13 6.43 -11.45
C GLY A 125 -29.10 7.35 -12.19
N ALA A 126 -28.74 8.61 -12.42
CA ALA A 126 -29.39 9.41 -13.45
C ALA A 126 -28.75 9.07 -14.81
N GLY A 127 -29.25 8.01 -15.48
CA GLY A 127 -28.69 7.62 -16.77
C GLY A 127 -29.22 6.33 -17.37
N ALA A 128 -30.52 6.03 -17.23
CA ALA A 128 -31.18 5.06 -18.11
C ALA A 128 -32.62 5.50 -18.32
N SER A 129 -32.82 6.35 -19.34
CA SER A 129 -34.15 6.65 -19.88
C SER A 129 -34.72 5.36 -20.46
N LEU A 130 -35.82 4.86 -19.87
CA LEU A 130 -36.68 3.88 -20.51
C LEU A 130 -37.70 4.65 -21.34
N ASP A 131 -37.37 4.88 -22.61
CA ASP A 131 -38.36 5.29 -23.60
C ASP A 131 -39.23 4.08 -23.95
N THR A 132 -40.43 4.14 -23.38
CA THR A 132 -41.74 3.80 -23.94
C THR A 132 -41.75 3.19 -25.33
N HIS A 133 -42.40 2.04 -25.50
CA HIS A 133 -43.54 1.93 -26.42
C HIS A 133 -44.38 0.69 -26.12
N ALA A 134 -45.60 0.95 -25.65
CA ALA A 134 -46.73 0.06 -25.78
C ALA A 134 -47.29 0.18 -27.20
N GLN A 135 -47.51 -0.96 -27.86
CA GLN A 135 -48.72 -1.31 -28.61
C GLN A 135 -48.65 -2.79 -29.03
#